data_AF-A0A6S7GSG3-F1
#
_entry.id   AF-A0A6S7GSG3-F1
#
_cell.length_a   1.000
_cell.length_b   1.000
_cell.length_c   1.000
_cell.angle_alpha   90.00
_cell.angle_beta   90.00
_cell.angle_gamma   90.00
#
_symmetry.space_group_name_H-M   'P 1'
#
loop_
_entity.id
_entity.type
_entity.pdbx_description
1 polymer ?
#
loop_
_entity_poly.entity_id
_entity_poly.type
_entity_poly.pdbx_seq_one_letter_code
_entity_poly.pdbx_strand_id
1 'polypeptide(L)'
;MFVFDPDLSLSPGRHFITIHTQLSWDGHPIFGTRYTNDWGTLSYSIEVPGCSAELGVSSGYIRDHQMTSSSHIIGHEPFKARLNISDGWCAAVLDEAQFLQIDFIHEVRITKLLVQGLNAHVGVELFVVEYSLDDKNWRNYTEYGTTRIFNHTLSEDSGVIHWLAKPFKAYNVRLRPTRWNTSICLKVEIYGCENLKTQASCILPLGMESGFITDEALSTRQGTSNRYDSRLRKEANEFGGWLASHVAGEDYLQIDLAVLYSFTKIAVEGQWSETGMANNFVRKYTVMISNDSLVWQNYTENGKLKIFDGPTSSSAAIYPTFVKLAEPVVTRYIRILPRKQSDPFHVMRLEVYGCLKEPMPSYFVPDDFSRRSYLLNNLTGDFYVCLYSDDRTKSSCQYTRDGYTWKKLSKRIVKVLALDSRNFAIYGLDRSNSYLRLSGNDWTVISLKQWERVQLSLTVILARDVPENLLRKDHIGGEIYESSNGYQWAVSHPGVNMKSPGGNWVLVATWKCCNH
;
A
#
# COMPACT_ATOMS: atom_id res chain seq x y z
N MET A 1 -27.34 -24.49 -7.62
CA MET A 1 -27.66 -24.28 -6.19
C MET A 1 -26.94 -23.02 -5.77
N PHE A 2 -27.67 -22.00 -5.32
CA PHE A 2 -27.10 -20.71 -4.92
C PHE A 2 -26.78 -20.75 -3.42
N VAL A 3 -25.65 -20.18 -3.03
CA VAL A 3 -25.40 -19.82 -1.62
C VAL A 3 -25.76 -18.35 -1.49
N PHE A 4 -26.89 -18.07 -0.85
CA PHE A 4 -27.36 -16.73 -0.55
C PHE A 4 -26.95 -16.35 0.87
N ASP A 5 -26.63 -15.07 1.07
CA ASP A 5 -26.61 -14.48 2.42
C ASP A 5 -28.04 -14.41 3.01
N PRO A 6 -28.20 -14.19 4.33
CA PRO A 6 -29.51 -14.11 5.00
C PRO A 6 -30.48 -13.09 4.37
N ASP A 7 -29.94 -12.10 3.65
CA ASP A 7 -30.68 -11.02 3.00
C ASP A 7 -30.93 -11.26 1.49
N LEU A 8 -30.74 -12.48 1.00
CA LEU A 8 -30.92 -12.88 -0.42
C LEU A 8 -29.92 -12.24 -1.41
N SER A 9 -28.79 -11.71 -0.93
CA SER A 9 -27.68 -11.26 -1.79
C SER A 9 -26.71 -12.40 -2.11
N LEU A 10 -26.13 -12.39 -3.31
CA LEU A 10 -25.02 -13.27 -3.69
C LEU A 10 -23.73 -12.78 -3.02
N SER A 11 -23.05 -13.65 -2.28
CA SER A 11 -21.73 -13.33 -1.73
C SER A 11 -20.68 -13.21 -2.86
N PRO A 12 -19.63 -12.39 -2.71
CA PRO A 12 -18.51 -12.37 -3.66
C PRO A 12 -17.90 -13.76 -3.88
N GLY A 13 -17.57 -14.11 -5.11
CA GLY A 13 -17.04 -15.43 -5.47
C GLY A 13 -17.54 -15.96 -6.82
N ARG A 14 -17.14 -17.19 -7.15
CA ARG A 14 -17.58 -17.89 -8.36
C ARG A 14 -18.84 -18.71 -8.08
N HIS A 15 -19.89 -18.45 -8.84
CA HIS A 15 -21.16 -19.14 -8.71
C HIS A 15 -21.55 -19.83 -10.00
N PHE A 16 -22.21 -20.98 -9.88
CA PHE A 16 -22.81 -21.68 -11.01
C PHE A 16 -24.29 -21.36 -11.07
N ILE A 17 -24.70 -20.71 -12.16
CA ILE A 17 -26.10 -20.51 -12.49
C ILE A 17 -26.48 -21.64 -13.43
N THR A 18 -27.35 -22.54 -12.96
CA THR A 18 -27.92 -23.62 -13.76
C THR A 18 -29.39 -23.29 -14.02
N ILE A 19 -29.75 -23.15 -15.29
CA ILE A 19 -31.12 -22.87 -15.73
C ILE A 19 -31.58 -24.05 -16.58
N HIS A 20 -32.78 -24.54 -16.30
CA HIS A 20 -33.45 -25.51 -17.15
C HIS A 20 -34.35 -24.76 -18.13
N THR A 21 -34.14 -24.94 -19.44
CA THR A 21 -34.92 -24.23 -20.46
C THR A 21 -35.54 -25.21 -21.46
N GLN A 22 -36.68 -24.78 -22.02
CA GLN A 22 -37.37 -25.44 -23.12
C GLN A 22 -37.52 -24.43 -24.25
N LEU A 23 -37.13 -24.80 -25.48
CA LEU A 23 -37.28 -23.96 -26.66
C LEU A 23 -38.63 -24.24 -27.33
N SER A 24 -39.50 -23.23 -27.46
CA SER A 24 -40.63 -23.24 -28.40
C SER A 24 -40.44 -22.13 -29.43
N TRP A 25 -40.90 -22.38 -30.66
CA TRP A 25 -40.88 -21.41 -31.75
C TRP A 25 -42.32 -21.08 -32.15
N ASP A 26 -42.68 -19.81 -32.07
CA ASP A 26 -44.04 -19.36 -32.35
C ASP A 26 -43.97 -18.18 -33.34
N GLY A 27 -44.50 -18.41 -34.55
CA GLY A 27 -44.65 -17.37 -35.56
C GLY A 27 -45.76 -17.67 -36.56
N HIS A 28 -45.82 -18.87 -37.16
CA HIS A 28 -46.84 -19.23 -38.15
C HIS A 28 -47.19 -20.73 -38.12
N PRO A 29 -48.44 -21.12 -38.49
CA PRO A 29 -48.85 -22.52 -38.49
C PRO A 29 -48.32 -23.21 -39.74
N ILE A 30 -47.25 -23.98 -39.58
CA ILE A 30 -46.85 -24.99 -40.56
C ILE A 30 -46.86 -26.33 -39.83
N PHE A 31 -47.61 -27.29 -40.35
CA PHE A 31 -47.61 -28.67 -39.87
C PHE A 31 -46.17 -29.21 -39.94
N GLY A 32 -45.50 -29.39 -38.80
CA GLY A 32 -44.14 -29.93 -38.74
C GLY A 32 -43.54 -29.96 -37.33
N THR A 33 -43.43 -31.18 -36.78
CA THR A 33 -42.61 -31.67 -35.64
C THR A 33 -42.29 -30.74 -34.46
N ARG A 34 -42.75 -31.15 -33.26
CA ARG A 34 -42.31 -30.61 -31.96
C ARG A 34 -40.78 -30.71 -31.82
N TYR A 35 -40.11 -29.62 -31.50
CA TYR A 35 -38.70 -29.65 -31.12
C TYR A 35 -38.57 -29.82 -29.61
N THR A 36 -38.01 -30.97 -29.24
CA THR A 36 -37.53 -31.42 -27.91
C THR A 36 -38.59 -31.56 -26.80
N ASN A 37 -38.78 -32.81 -26.33
CA ASN A 37 -39.48 -33.13 -25.08
C ASN A 37 -38.52 -33.14 -23.87
N ASP A 38 -37.22 -32.91 -24.09
CA ASP A 38 -36.17 -33.08 -23.10
C ASP A 38 -35.62 -31.72 -22.66
N TRP A 39 -35.52 -31.53 -21.34
CA TRP A 39 -35.01 -30.30 -20.74
C TRP A 39 -33.51 -30.15 -21.00
N GLY A 40 -33.12 -29.04 -21.61
CA GLY A 40 -31.71 -28.64 -21.69
C GLY A 40 -31.26 -28.04 -20.37
N THR A 41 -30.08 -28.44 -19.89
CA THR A 41 -29.45 -27.80 -18.73
C THR A 41 -28.34 -26.88 -19.20
N LEU A 42 -28.53 -25.57 -18.99
CA LEU A 42 -27.58 -24.54 -19.37
C LEU A 42 -26.90 -24.04 -18.10
N SER A 43 -25.57 -24.15 -18.01
CA SER A 43 -24.81 -23.71 -16.85
C SER A 43 -23.80 -22.62 -17.23
N TYR A 44 -23.86 -21.48 -16.54
CA TYR A 44 -22.91 -20.38 -16.69
C TYR A 44 -22.18 -20.12 -15.36
N SER A 45 -20.88 -19.82 -15.43
CA SER A 45 -20.14 -19.33 -14.27
C SER A 45 -20.15 -17.80 -14.26
N ILE A 46 -20.64 -17.21 -13.18
CA ILE A 46 -20.56 -15.77 -12.93
C ILE A 46 -19.58 -15.51 -11.78
N GLU A 47 -18.74 -14.49 -11.95
CA GLU A 47 -17.91 -13.95 -10.87
C GLU A 47 -18.60 -12.71 -10.31
N VAL A 48 -18.99 -12.78 -9.03
CA VAL A 48 -19.56 -11.63 -8.32
C VAL A 48 -18.38 -10.78 -7.83
N PRO A 49 -18.24 -9.51 -8.27
CA PRO A 49 -17.10 -8.67 -7.94
C PRO A 49 -16.90 -8.54 -6.43
N GLY A 50 -15.70 -8.91 -5.95
CA GLY A 50 -15.27 -8.66 -4.58
C GLY A 50 -14.11 -9.55 -4.14
N CYS A 51 -13.11 -8.95 -3.50
CA CYS A 51 -11.96 -9.62 -2.86
C CYS A 51 -11.24 -10.67 -3.73
N SER A 52 -11.10 -10.41 -5.03
CA SER A 52 -10.53 -11.35 -6.01
C SER A 52 -9.43 -10.72 -6.86
N ALA A 53 -8.84 -9.61 -6.39
CA ALA A 53 -7.74 -8.93 -7.06
C ALA A 53 -6.42 -9.64 -6.78
N GLU A 54 -5.41 -9.43 -7.63
CA GLU A 54 -4.04 -9.90 -7.39
C GLU A 54 -3.50 -9.24 -6.11
N LEU A 55 -2.92 -10.05 -5.22
CA LEU A 55 -2.18 -9.53 -4.05
C LEU A 55 -0.77 -9.09 -4.42
N GLY A 56 -0.34 -9.39 -5.65
CA GLY A 56 0.78 -8.73 -6.30
C GLY A 56 2.10 -9.48 -6.21
N VAL A 57 2.02 -10.82 -6.30
CA VAL A 57 3.22 -11.61 -6.59
C VAL A 57 3.74 -11.27 -7.98
N SER A 58 2.89 -11.13 -9.00
CA SER A 58 3.34 -10.83 -10.36
C SER A 58 3.67 -9.35 -10.53
N SER A 59 2.90 -8.45 -9.92
CA SER A 59 3.12 -7.00 -10.04
C SER A 59 4.37 -6.49 -9.33
N GLY A 60 4.97 -7.28 -8.43
CA GLY A 60 6.09 -6.84 -7.60
C GLY A 60 5.68 -6.07 -6.34
N TYR A 61 4.36 -5.93 -6.09
CA TYR A 61 3.87 -5.34 -4.84
C TYR A 61 4.34 -6.14 -3.62
N ILE A 62 4.23 -7.48 -3.69
CA ILE A 62 4.94 -8.38 -2.78
C ILE A 62 6.41 -8.37 -3.20
N ARG A 63 7.30 -7.86 -2.36
CA ARG A 63 8.73 -7.68 -2.69
C ARG A 63 9.52 -8.99 -2.55
N ASP A 64 10.70 -9.06 -3.14
CA ASP A 64 11.49 -10.31 -3.17
C ASP A 64 11.80 -10.88 -1.78
N HIS A 65 12.01 -10.03 -0.77
CA HIS A 65 12.30 -10.47 0.60
C HIS A 65 11.09 -11.11 1.28
N GLN A 66 9.88 -10.80 0.81
CA GLN A 66 8.64 -11.38 1.30
C GLN A 66 8.46 -12.82 0.79
N MET A 67 9.30 -13.26 -0.15
CA MET A 67 9.27 -14.60 -0.71
C MET A 67 10.48 -15.38 -0.24
N THR A 68 10.25 -16.40 0.58
CA THR A 68 11.29 -17.28 1.11
C THR A 68 10.98 -18.73 0.76
N SER A 69 11.94 -19.63 0.91
CA SER A 69 11.73 -21.05 0.66
C SER A 69 12.54 -21.91 1.62
N SER A 70 12.16 -23.18 1.72
CA SER A 70 12.94 -24.21 2.44
C SER A 70 14.35 -24.38 1.87
N SER A 71 14.46 -24.36 0.54
CA SER A 71 15.71 -24.44 -0.22
C SER A 71 15.51 -23.83 -1.60
N HIS A 72 16.60 -23.53 -2.32
CA HIS A 72 16.52 -23.13 -3.73
C HIS A 72 17.83 -23.42 -4.47
N ILE A 73 17.72 -23.67 -5.77
CA ILE A 73 18.86 -23.71 -6.69
C ILE A 73 19.26 -22.26 -7.01
N ILE A 74 20.56 -21.98 -7.16
CA ILE A 74 21.06 -20.67 -7.58
C ILE A 74 20.44 -20.27 -8.92
N GLY A 75 19.91 -19.05 -9.04
CA GLY A 75 19.16 -18.60 -10.20
C GLY A 75 17.70 -19.08 -10.24
N HIS A 76 17.23 -19.75 -9.19
CA HIS A 76 15.84 -20.18 -8.99
C HIS A 76 15.35 -19.79 -7.58
N GLU A 77 15.74 -18.60 -7.14
CA GLU A 77 15.38 -18.03 -5.85
C GLU A 77 13.86 -17.94 -5.68
N PRO A 78 13.34 -17.96 -4.44
CA PRO A 78 11.89 -17.93 -4.18
C PRO A 78 11.14 -16.80 -4.88
N PHE A 79 11.73 -15.59 -4.98
CA PHE A 79 11.12 -14.45 -5.67
C PHE A 79 11.02 -14.60 -7.19
N LYS A 80 11.65 -15.61 -7.79
CA LYS A 80 11.45 -15.94 -9.21
C LYS A 80 10.17 -16.73 -9.47
N ALA A 81 9.43 -17.12 -8.43
CA ALA A 81 8.12 -17.77 -8.58
C ALA A 81 7.01 -16.86 -9.12
N ARG A 82 7.31 -15.66 -9.64
CA ARG A 82 6.32 -14.74 -10.19
C ARG A 82 5.91 -15.19 -11.60
N LEU A 83 4.65 -14.98 -11.98
CA LEU A 83 4.15 -15.44 -13.29
C LEU A 83 4.77 -14.70 -14.49
N ASN A 84 5.24 -13.47 -14.29
CA ASN A 84 5.77 -12.60 -15.35
C ASN A 84 7.27 -12.74 -15.63
N ILE A 85 7.96 -13.67 -14.97
CA ILE A 85 9.39 -13.93 -15.14
C ILE A 85 9.59 -15.22 -15.96
N SER A 86 10.66 -15.31 -16.75
CA SER A 86 10.97 -16.51 -17.55
C SER A 86 11.15 -17.76 -16.67
N ASP A 87 11.79 -17.59 -15.52
CA ASP A 87 12.14 -18.65 -14.57
C ASP A 87 11.01 -18.91 -13.55
N GLY A 88 11.29 -19.80 -12.60
CA GLY A 88 10.42 -20.10 -11.46
C GLY A 88 11.28 -20.42 -10.22
N TRP A 89 10.68 -20.44 -9.04
CA TRP A 89 11.36 -21.00 -7.88
C TRP A 89 11.54 -22.50 -8.07
N CYS A 90 12.72 -23.02 -7.77
CA CYS A 90 13.01 -24.45 -7.78
C CYS A 90 13.75 -24.85 -6.51
N ALA A 91 13.25 -25.85 -5.79
CA ALA A 91 13.89 -26.36 -4.59
C ALA A 91 15.22 -27.06 -4.93
N ALA A 92 16.22 -26.91 -4.06
CA ALA A 92 17.50 -27.61 -4.20
C ALA A 92 17.44 -29.07 -3.74
N VAL A 93 16.48 -29.39 -2.87
CA VAL A 93 16.26 -30.74 -2.33
C VAL A 93 14.90 -31.23 -2.80
N LEU A 94 14.80 -32.49 -3.22
CA LEU A 94 13.57 -33.10 -3.75
C LEU A 94 12.93 -34.02 -2.70
N ASP A 95 12.17 -33.42 -1.77
CA ASP A 95 11.40 -34.12 -0.74
C ASP A 95 10.09 -33.38 -0.41
N GLU A 96 9.23 -33.98 0.42
CA GLU A 96 7.95 -33.38 0.85
C GLU A 96 8.10 -32.31 1.96
N ALA A 97 9.33 -32.05 2.42
CA ALA A 97 9.62 -30.99 3.39
C ALA A 97 9.76 -29.62 2.70
N GLN A 98 9.76 -29.57 1.37
CA GLN A 98 9.96 -28.33 0.64
C GLN A 98 8.74 -27.41 0.69
N PHE A 99 8.99 -26.10 0.68
CA PHE A 99 7.95 -25.09 0.59
C PHE A 99 8.44 -23.79 -0.04
N LEU A 100 7.54 -23.12 -0.76
CA LEU A 100 7.61 -21.69 -1.05
C LEU A 100 6.74 -20.96 -0.04
N GLN A 101 7.28 -19.95 0.64
CA GLN A 101 6.60 -19.11 1.61
C GLN A 101 6.47 -17.68 1.08
N ILE A 102 5.28 -17.11 1.26
CA ILE A 102 4.96 -15.72 0.93
C ILE A 102 4.47 -15.05 2.23
N ASP A 103 5.18 -14.00 2.66
CA ASP A 103 4.81 -13.09 3.75
C ASP A 103 4.09 -11.89 3.16
N PHE A 104 2.81 -11.73 3.46
CA PHE A 104 2.01 -10.66 2.87
C PHE A 104 2.29 -9.28 3.45
N ILE A 105 3.07 -9.16 4.53
CA ILE A 105 3.07 -7.90 5.26
C ILE A 105 2.18 -7.98 6.50
N HIS A 106 0.91 -8.16 6.14
CA HIS A 106 -0.34 -7.90 6.83
C HIS A 106 -1.38 -8.98 6.62
N GLU A 107 -2.43 -8.94 7.44
CA GLU A 107 -3.59 -9.82 7.26
C GLU A 107 -4.26 -9.53 5.91
N VAL A 108 -4.18 -10.50 5.02
CA VAL A 108 -4.93 -10.54 3.77
C VAL A 108 -6.01 -11.59 3.84
N ARG A 109 -7.09 -11.39 3.08
CA ARG A 109 -8.08 -12.43 2.81
C ARG A 109 -7.78 -13.05 1.46
N ILE A 110 -7.53 -14.34 1.44
CA ILE A 110 -7.18 -15.10 0.23
C ILE A 110 -8.42 -15.84 -0.28
N THR A 111 -8.68 -15.74 -1.57
CA THR A 111 -9.88 -16.28 -2.22
C THR A 111 -9.57 -17.28 -3.33
N LYS A 112 -8.45 -17.10 -4.04
CA LYS A 112 -7.96 -18.06 -5.05
C LYS A 112 -6.45 -17.93 -5.21
N LEU A 113 -5.86 -18.92 -5.86
CA LEU A 113 -4.45 -18.95 -6.24
C LEU A 113 -4.33 -19.43 -7.68
N LEU A 114 -3.37 -18.90 -8.42
CA LEU A 114 -2.98 -19.39 -9.73
C LEU A 114 -1.60 -20.01 -9.57
N VAL A 115 -1.44 -21.27 -9.96
CA VAL A 115 -0.16 -21.99 -9.90
C VAL A 115 0.21 -22.50 -11.29
N GLN A 116 1.48 -22.39 -11.64
CA GLN A 116 2.05 -22.81 -12.90
C GLN A 116 3.33 -23.60 -12.64
N GLY A 117 3.61 -24.64 -13.45
CA GLY A 117 4.92 -25.28 -13.52
C GLY A 117 6.00 -24.35 -14.11
N LEU A 118 7.23 -24.84 -14.18
CA LEU A 118 8.29 -24.14 -14.92
C LEU A 118 8.09 -24.30 -16.43
N ASN A 119 7.67 -25.50 -16.85
CA ASN A 119 7.26 -25.84 -18.21
C ASN A 119 6.43 -27.15 -18.20
N ALA A 120 6.05 -27.65 -19.38
CA ALA A 120 5.22 -28.85 -19.55
C ALA A 120 5.77 -30.15 -18.92
N HIS A 121 7.05 -30.21 -18.56
CA HIS A 121 7.72 -31.41 -18.03
C HIS A 121 8.35 -31.22 -16.65
N VAL A 122 8.42 -29.98 -16.16
CA VAL A 122 9.12 -29.63 -14.92
C VAL A 122 8.20 -28.80 -14.05
N GLY A 123 7.80 -29.35 -12.91
CA GLY A 123 7.08 -28.60 -11.90
C GLY A 123 6.24 -29.46 -10.96
N VAL A 124 5.54 -28.78 -10.06
CA VAL A 124 4.67 -29.38 -9.04
C VAL A 124 3.35 -29.82 -9.65
N GLU A 125 2.94 -31.05 -9.39
CA GLU A 125 1.64 -31.59 -9.84
C GLU A 125 0.61 -31.60 -8.72
N LEU A 126 1.01 -31.96 -7.49
CA LEU A 126 0.15 -31.93 -6.31
C LEU A 126 0.79 -31.11 -5.21
N PHE A 127 0.00 -30.29 -4.54
CA PHE A 127 0.45 -29.51 -3.39
C PHE A 127 -0.65 -29.29 -2.36
N VAL A 128 -0.24 -28.95 -1.14
CA VAL A 128 -1.13 -28.48 -0.08
C VAL A 128 -0.77 -27.03 0.27
N VAL A 129 -1.74 -26.32 0.82
CA VAL A 129 -1.55 -24.94 1.28
C VAL A 129 -1.55 -24.93 2.81
N GLU A 130 -0.49 -24.39 3.39
CA GLU A 130 -0.43 -24.02 4.80
C GLU A 130 -0.52 -22.51 4.94
N TYR A 131 -1.08 -22.03 6.05
CA TYR A 131 -1.16 -20.61 6.34
C TYR A 131 -0.91 -20.33 7.81
N SER A 132 -0.45 -19.12 8.10
CA SER A 132 -0.23 -18.63 9.46
C SER A 132 -0.79 -17.23 9.64
N LEU A 133 -1.25 -16.95 10.86
CA LEU A 133 -1.68 -15.64 11.31
C LEU A 133 -0.62 -14.91 12.16
N ASP A 134 0.48 -15.58 12.49
CA ASP A 134 1.49 -15.08 13.43
C ASP A 134 2.94 -15.48 13.08
N ASP A 135 3.14 -16.13 11.92
CA ASP A 135 4.39 -16.72 11.42
C ASP A 135 5.02 -17.80 12.32
N LYS A 136 4.33 -18.19 13.39
CA LYS A 136 4.80 -19.19 14.37
C LYS A 136 3.99 -20.47 14.28
N ASN A 137 2.67 -20.31 14.24
CA ASN A 137 1.72 -21.39 14.22
C ASN A 137 1.18 -21.55 12.79
N TRP A 138 1.43 -22.70 12.19
CA TRP A 138 1.03 -23.04 10.83
C TRP A 138 -0.15 -24.01 10.83
N ARG A 139 -1.10 -23.80 9.91
CA ARG A 139 -2.32 -24.60 9.77
C ARG A 139 -2.50 -25.01 8.32
N ASN A 140 -2.93 -26.25 8.10
CA ASN A 140 -3.35 -26.70 6.78
C ASN A 140 -4.67 -26.04 6.37
N TYR A 141 -4.77 -25.64 5.11
CA TYR A 141 -6.05 -25.30 4.50
C TYR A 141 -6.89 -26.57 4.34
N THR A 142 -8.14 -26.50 4.80
CA THR A 142 -9.06 -27.65 4.82
C THR A 142 -10.38 -27.30 4.13
N GLU A 143 -10.91 -28.26 3.40
CA GLU A 143 -12.25 -28.22 2.82
C GLU A 143 -13.02 -29.44 3.32
N TYR A 144 -14.26 -29.21 3.77
CA TYR A 144 -15.14 -30.26 4.32
C TYR A 144 -14.49 -31.10 5.43
N GLY A 145 -13.64 -30.49 6.25
CA GLY A 145 -12.97 -31.14 7.38
C GLY A 145 -11.69 -31.90 7.04
N THR A 146 -11.25 -31.89 5.78
CA THR A 146 -10.04 -32.60 5.32
C THR A 146 -9.05 -31.63 4.68
N THR A 147 -7.74 -31.90 4.80
CA THR A 147 -6.70 -31.11 4.14
C THR A 147 -6.91 -31.15 2.62
N ARG A 148 -7.00 -29.98 2.01
CA ARG A 148 -7.22 -29.87 0.57
C ARG A 148 -5.91 -30.13 -0.18
N ILE A 149 -5.94 -31.11 -1.08
CA ILE A 149 -4.88 -31.36 -2.06
C ILE A 149 -5.27 -30.67 -3.36
N PHE A 150 -4.41 -29.77 -3.83
CA PHE A 150 -4.56 -29.08 -5.09
C PHE A 150 -3.84 -29.87 -6.19
N ASN A 151 -4.48 -29.98 -7.35
CA ASN A 151 -3.95 -30.71 -8.50
C ASN A 151 -3.73 -29.75 -9.67
N HIS A 152 -2.50 -29.65 -10.15
CA HIS A 152 -2.07 -28.80 -11.24
C HIS A 152 -1.62 -29.65 -12.45
N THR A 153 -2.06 -29.24 -13.63
CA THR A 153 -1.66 -29.87 -14.90
C THR A 153 -0.53 -29.08 -15.54
N LEU A 154 0.65 -29.70 -15.69
CA LEU A 154 1.85 -29.03 -16.21
C LEU A 154 1.73 -28.57 -17.67
N SER A 155 0.86 -29.18 -18.47
CA SER A 155 0.68 -28.84 -19.89
C SER A 155 -0.08 -27.53 -20.13
N GLU A 156 -0.59 -26.88 -19.09
CA GLU A 156 -1.28 -25.58 -19.21
C GLU A 156 -0.30 -24.42 -19.01
N ASP A 157 0.18 -23.85 -20.13
CA ASP A 157 1.12 -22.72 -20.12
C ASP A 157 0.56 -21.45 -19.45
N SER A 158 -0.77 -21.29 -19.35
CA SER A 158 -1.39 -20.16 -18.64
C SER A 158 -1.47 -20.35 -17.12
N GLY A 159 -1.08 -21.52 -16.60
CA GLY A 159 -1.31 -21.92 -15.21
C GLY A 159 -2.76 -22.27 -14.90
N VAL A 160 -2.98 -22.92 -13.75
CA VAL A 160 -4.30 -23.37 -13.28
C VAL A 160 -4.77 -22.47 -12.13
N ILE A 161 -5.99 -21.94 -12.24
CA ILE A 161 -6.64 -21.20 -11.15
C ILE A 161 -7.37 -22.16 -10.21
N HIS A 162 -7.00 -22.13 -8.94
CA HIS A 162 -7.66 -22.85 -7.86
C HIS A 162 -8.48 -21.90 -6.98
N TRP A 163 -9.80 -21.99 -7.11
CA TRP A 163 -10.73 -21.31 -6.20
C TRP A 163 -10.81 -22.04 -4.87
N LEU A 164 -10.77 -21.27 -3.78
CA LEU A 164 -10.92 -21.81 -2.43
C LEU A 164 -12.41 -21.90 -2.08
N ALA A 165 -12.89 -23.07 -1.68
CA ALA A 165 -14.27 -23.23 -1.21
C ALA A 165 -14.56 -22.35 0.02
N LYS A 166 -13.56 -22.13 0.87
CA LYS A 166 -13.65 -21.25 2.04
C LYS A 166 -12.49 -20.25 2.02
N PRO A 167 -12.70 -19.00 1.58
CA PRO A 167 -11.71 -17.94 1.74
C PRO A 167 -11.23 -17.81 3.18
N PHE A 168 -9.93 -17.64 3.38
CA PHE A 168 -9.31 -17.57 4.71
C PHE A 168 -8.43 -16.34 4.85
N LYS A 169 -8.11 -16.01 6.10
CA LYS A 169 -7.21 -14.91 6.46
C LYS A 169 -5.83 -15.46 6.76
N ALA A 170 -4.80 -14.75 6.33
CA ALA A 170 -3.41 -15.13 6.58
C ALA A 170 -2.49 -13.91 6.57
N TYR A 171 -1.38 -14.02 7.30
CA TYR A 171 -0.19 -13.18 7.15
C TYR A 171 0.85 -13.85 6.29
N ASN A 172 0.94 -15.18 6.39
CA ASN A 172 1.89 -15.97 5.63
C ASN A 172 1.17 -17.15 5.01
N VAL A 173 1.59 -17.52 3.80
CA VAL A 173 1.15 -18.73 3.11
C VAL A 173 2.36 -19.54 2.65
N ARG A 174 2.25 -20.86 2.79
CA ARG A 174 3.19 -21.83 2.23
C ARG A 174 2.49 -22.69 1.20
N LEU A 175 3.11 -22.82 0.03
CA LEU A 175 2.79 -23.86 -0.94
C LEU A 175 3.74 -25.02 -0.69
N ARG A 176 3.19 -26.19 -0.33
CA ARG A 176 3.96 -27.39 0.00
C ARG A 176 3.73 -28.48 -1.05
N PRO A 177 4.71 -28.73 -1.93
CA PRO A 177 4.64 -29.80 -2.92
C PRO A 177 4.54 -31.17 -2.27
N THR A 178 3.67 -32.01 -2.80
CA THR A 178 3.47 -33.41 -2.38
C THR A 178 3.71 -34.38 -3.54
N ARG A 179 3.63 -33.91 -4.79
CA ARG A 179 4.02 -34.64 -5.99
C ARG A 179 4.52 -33.68 -7.05
N TRP A 180 5.54 -34.06 -7.80
CA TRP A 180 6.16 -33.25 -8.85
C TRP A 180 6.65 -34.13 -9.99
N ASN A 181 6.84 -33.50 -11.16
CA ASN A 181 7.49 -34.10 -12.32
C ASN A 181 8.87 -33.47 -12.51
N THR A 182 9.89 -34.31 -12.66
CA THR A 182 11.32 -33.95 -12.79
C THR A 182 11.91 -33.22 -11.57
N SER A 183 11.40 -32.03 -11.24
CA SER A 183 11.88 -31.19 -10.14
C SER A 183 10.73 -30.45 -9.46
N ILE A 184 10.95 -30.06 -8.20
CA ILE A 184 10.05 -29.16 -7.47
C ILE A 184 10.29 -27.74 -7.97
N CYS A 185 9.48 -27.30 -8.94
CA CYS A 185 9.47 -25.93 -9.42
C CYS A 185 8.04 -25.41 -9.55
N LEU A 186 7.82 -24.14 -9.21
CA LEU A 186 6.52 -23.49 -9.46
C LEU A 186 6.64 -21.98 -9.63
N LYS A 187 5.63 -21.44 -10.30
CA LYS A 187 5.26 -20.03 -10.31
C LYS A 187 3.86 -19.87 -9.72
N VAL A 188 3.56 -18.71 -9.14
CA VAL A 188 2.34 -18.48 -8.38
C VAL A 188 1.87 -17.02 -8.45
N GLU A 189 0.56 -16.83 -8.43
CA GLU A 189 -0.10 -15.59 -8.01
C GLU A 189 -1.14 -15.89 -6.94
N ILE A 190 -1.25 -15.01 -5.95
CA ILE A 190 -2.25 -15.13 -4.87
C ILE A 190 -3.28 -14.03 -5.06
N TYR A 191 -4.55 -14.38 -5.00
CA TYR A 191 -5.64 -13.43 -5.17
C TYR A 191 -6.45 -13.29 -3.89
N GLY A 192 -6.96 -12.08 -3.68
CA GLY A 192 -7.63 -11.74 -2.45
C GLY A 192 -7.97 -10.26 -2.34
N CYS A 193 -7.97 -9.80 -1.09
CA CYS A 193 -7.99 -8.39 -0.74
C CYS A 193 -7.37 -8.17 0.63
N GLU A 194 -6.93 -6.93 0.83
CA GLU A 194 -6.39 -6.47 2.10
C GLU A 194 -7.52 -5.93 2.96
N ASN A 195 -7.55 -6.32 4.23
CA ASN A 195 -8.46 -5.70 5.18
C ASN A 195 -7.77 -4.54 5.90
N LEU A 196 -7.58 -3.43 5.18
CA LEU A 196 -6.86 -2.23 5.63
C LEU A 196 -7.47 -1.55 6.88
N LYS A 197 -8.60 -2.05 7.39
CA LYS A 197 -9.33 -1.46 8.53
C LYS A 197 -8.95 -2.05 9.90
N THR A 198 -8.01 -2.99 9.97
CA THR A 198 -7.64 -3.64 11.25
C THR A 198 -6.32 -3.10 11.80
N GLN A 199 -6.14 -3.11 13.12
CA GLN A 199 -4.84 -2.78 13.73
C GLN A 199 -3.73 -3.74 13.27
N ALA A 200 -4.14 -4.95 12.88
CA ALA A 200 -3.33 -6.02 12.31
C ALA A 200 -2.82 -5.72 10.88
N SER A 201 -3.54 -4.90 10.10
CA SER A 201 -3.13 -4.43 8.77
C SER A 201 -2.26 -3.17 8.80
N CYS A 202 -1.91 -2.68 10.00
CA CYS A 202 -1.17 -1.44 10.18
C CYS A 202 0.34 -1.64 10.07
N ILE A 203 0.82 -2.28 9.00
CA ILE A 203 2.24 -2.64 8.82
C ILE A 203 2.65 -2.44 7.36
N LEU A 204 2.04 -1.49 6.66
CA LEU A 204 2.48 -1.09 5.33
C LEU A 204 3.84 -0.39 5.42
N PRO A 205 4.73 -0.56 4.45
CA PRO A 205 5.97 0.22 4.38
C PRO A 205 5.60 1.70 4.28
N LEU A 206 6.21 2.54 5.11
CA LEU A 206 5.88 3.96 5.16
C LEU A 206 6.65 4.78 4.13
N GLY A 207 7.70 4.22 3.54
CA GLY A 207 8.25 4.74 2.29
C GLY A 207 9.73 5.05 2.29
N MET A 208 10.53 4.39 3.14
CA MET A 208 11.98 4.51 3.07
C MET A 208 12.49 3.88 1.76
N GLU A 209 12.09 2.66 1.42
CA GLU A 209 12.50 1.96 0.19
C GLU A 209 11.89 2.62 -1.07
N SER A 210 10.60 2.98 -1.01
CA SER A 210 9.89 3.52 -2.18
C SER A 210 10.21 4.99 -2.51
N GLY A 211 10.86 5.72 -1.60
CA GLY A 211 11.09 7.15 -1.74
C GLY A 211 9.89 8.03 -1.36
N PHE A 212 8.77 7.44 -0.94
CA PHE A 212 7.62 8.20 -0.44
C PHE A 212 7.98 9.01 0.81
N ILE A 213 8.80 8.50 1.71
CA ILE A 213 9.50 9.37 2.68
C ILE A 213 10.62 10.04 1.90
N THR A 214 10.53 11.36 1.67
CA THR A 214 11.52 12.07 0.84
C THR A 214 12.86 12.22 1.55
N ASP A 215 13.90 12.58 0.82
CA ASP A 215 15.23 12.82 1.36
C ASP A 215 15.22 13.95 2.42
N GLU A 216 14.43 15.00 2.20
CA GLU A 216 14.25 16.10 3.15
C GLU A 216 13.61 15.68 4.48
N ALA A 217 12.92 14.53 4.51
CA ALA A 217 12.36 13.93 5.72
C ALA A 217 13.41 13.37 6.67
N LEU A 218 14.60 13.09 6.14
CA LEU A 218 15.66 12.40 6.84
C LEU A 218 16.65 13.43 7.40
N SER A 219 17.10 13.20 8.63
CA SER A 219 18.17 13.99 9.25
C SER A 219 19.01 13.11 10.16
N THR A 220 20.26 13.49 10.42
CA THR A 220 21.14 12.80 11.36
C THR A 220 21.76 13.81 12.32
N ARG A 221 22.39 13.35 13.40
CA ARG A 221 23.02 14.27 14.36
C ARG A 221 24.39 14.73 13.88
N GLN A 222 25.25 13.78 13.53
CA GLN A 222 26.64 14.08 13.18
C GLN A 222 26.88 14.17 11.67
N GLY A 223 26.03 13.54 10.84
CA GLY A 223 26.19 13.59 9.38
C GLY A 223 27.42 12.83 8.86
N THR A 224 27.80 11.72 9.51
CA THR A 224 29.01 10.92 9.19
C THR A 224 29.02 10.31 7.79
N SER A 225 27.85 10.02 7.22
CA SER A 225 27.69 9.72 5.80
C SER A 225 26.35 10.21 5.28
N ASN A 226 26.06 9.96 4.01
CA ASN A 226 24.80 10.32 3.41
C ASN A 226 23.62 9.58 4.06
N ARG A 227 22.75 10.32 4.75
CA ARG A 227 21.56 9.80 5.41
C ARG A 227 20.56 9.14 4.46
N TYR A 228 20.55 9.50 3.17
CA TYR A 228 19.65 8.87 2.20
C TYR A 228 20.08 7.44 1.86
N ASP A 229 21.30 7.05 2.23
CA ASP A 229 21.80 5.68 2.13
C ASP A 229 21.25 4.78 3.25
N SER A 230 20.44 5.33 4.17
CA SER A 230 19.72 4.55 5.19
C SER A 230 18.50 3.80 4.66
N ARG A 231 18.10 3.99 3.40
CA ARG A 231 16.90 3.36 2.84
C ARG A 231 17.13 1.86 2.66
N LEU A 232 16.15 1.04 3.08
CA LEU A 232 16.19 -0.42 2.88
C LEU A 232 16.50 -0.74 1.41
N ARG A 233 17.32 -1.76 1.16
CA ARG A 233 17.66 -2.26 -0.19
C ARG A 233 18.30 -1.29 -1.15
N LYS A 234 18.60 -0.06 -0.72
CA LYS A 234 19.32 0.87 -1.55
C LYS A 234 20.72 0.34 -1.83
N GLU A 235 21.08 0.33 -3.11
CA GLU A 235 22.47 0.18 -3.55
C GLU A 235 23.18 1.50 -3.24
N ALA A 236 24.18 1.43 -2.36
CA ALA A 236 24.90 2.59 -1.89
C ALA A 236 26.40 2.33 -2.04
N ASN A 237 27.12 3.32 -2.54
CA ASN A 237 28.51 3.11 -2.95
C ASN A 237 29.47 3.13 -1.76
N GLU A 238 29.43 4.19 -0.94
CA GLU A 238 30.50 4.52 0.01
C GLU A 238 30.65 3.47 1.12
N PHE A 239 29.61 3.32 1.95
CA PHE A 239 29.57 2.35 3.04
C PHE A 239 28.53 1.24 2.82
N GLY A 240 27.86 1.24 1.67
CA GLY A 240 26.69 0.39 1.39
C GLY A 240 25.50 0.65 2.31
N GLY A 241 25.46 1.78 3.00
CA GLY A 241 24.34 2.16 3.85
C GLY A 241 24.64 3.46 4.59
N TRP A 242 23.72 3.89 5.44
CA TRP A 242 24.02 4.99 6.36
C TRP A 242 24.99 4.51 7.44
N LEU A 243 26.15 5.17 7.50
CA LEU A 243 27.15 5.00 8.54
C LEU A 243 26.83 5.98 9.66
N ALA A 244 26.51 5.44 10.83
CA ALA A 244 26.38 6.21 12.06
C ALA A 244 27.75 6.37 12.75
N SER A 245 27.83 7.34 13.68
CA SER A 245 29.03 7.54 14.50
C SER A 245 29.54 6.25 15.16
N HIS A 246 30.87 6.17 15.30
CA HIS A 246 31.54 5.07 16.01
C HIS A 246 31.19 5.01 17.50
N VAL A 247 30.76 6.13 18.08
CA VAL A 247 30.34 6.18 19.49
C VAL A 247 28.88 5.79 19.59
N ALA A 248 28.64 4.62 20.20
CA ALA A 248 27.32 4.04 20.35
C ALA A 248 26.33 5.02 21.01
N GLY A 249 25.21 5.27 20.33
CA GLY A 249 24.14 6.13 20.83
C GLY A 249 24.38 7.64 20.76
N GLU A 250 25.50 8.10 20.21
CA GLU A 250 25.71 9.53 19.97
C GLU A 250 25.01 10.04 18.72
N ASP A 251 24.87 9.19 17.69
CA ASP A 251 24.20 9.52 16.44
C ASP A 251 22.83 8.85 16.32
N TYR A 252 21.99 9.43 15.48
CA TYR A 252 20.67 8.90 15.19
C TYR A 252 20.30 9.16 13.73
N LEU A 253 19.50 8.28 13.14
CA LEU A 253 18.71 8.60 11.97
C LEU A 253 17.34 9.08 12.44
N GLN A 254 17.00 10.32 12.12
CA GLN A 254 15.70 10.91 12.38
C GLN A 254 14.87 10.92 11.09
N ILE A 255 13.63 10.45 11.21
CA ILE A 255 12.63 10.35 10.16
C ILE A 255 11.45 11.23 10.55
N ASP A 256 11.10 12.22 9.72
CA ASP A 256 9.87 13.01 9.83
C ASP A 256 8.81 12.42 8.90
N LEU A 257 7.77 11.80 9.47
CA LEU A 257 6.66 11.20 8.71
C LEU A 257 5.66 12.25 8.19
N ALA A 258 5.92 13.54 8.42
CA ALA A 258 5.09 14.71 8.11
C ALA A 258 3.74 14.79 8.83
N VAL A 259 3.09 13.65 9.09
CA VAL A 259 1.80 13.49 9.78
C VAL A 259 1.88 12.35 10.80
N LEU A 260 0.81 12.14 11.57
CA LEU A 260 0.75 11.08 12.58
C LEU A 260 0.52 9.70 11.92
N TYR A 261 1.46 8.80 12.15
CA TYR A 261 1.36 7.39 11.81
C TYR A 261 1.31 6.54 13.07
N SER A 262 0.63 5.41 12.99
CA SER A 262 0.81 4.31 13.93
C SER A 262 1.99 3.49 13.45
N PHE A 263 3.12 3.60 14.15
CA PHE A 263 4.37 2.89 13.91
C PHE A 263 4.36 1.52 14.60
N THR A 264 4.69 0.46 13.86
CA THR A 264 4.38 -0.93 14.28
C THR A 264 5.46 -1.95 14.00
N LYS A 265 6.31 -1.74 12.98
CA LYS A 265 7.38 -2.68 12.63
C LYS A 265 8.55 -1.91 12.01
N ILE A 266 9.74 -2.47 12.14
CA ILE A 266 10.96 -2.00 11.48
C ILE A 266 11.55 -3.18 10.74
N ALA A 267 12.07 -2.96 9.54
CA ALA A 267 13.00 -3.88 8.91
C ALA A 267 14.38 -3.22 8.85
N VAL A 268 15.42 -3.97 9.16
CA VAL A 268 16.80 -3.49 9.09
C VAL A 268 17.68 -4.44 8.28
N GLU A 269 18.58 -3.87 7.51
CA GLU A 269 19.64 -4.54 6.76
C GLU A 269 21.00 -3.95 7.14
N GLY A 270 22.05 -4.71 6.88
CA GLY A 270 23.42 -4.22 6.93
C GLY A 270 23.81 -3.44 5.67
N GLN A 271 25.11 -3.25 5.53
CA GLN A 271 25.77 -2.80 4.31
C GLN A 271 25.29 -3.58 3.07
N TRP A 272 24.98 -2.86 2.00
CA TRP A 272 24.90 -3.38 0.65
C TRP A 272 26.28 -3.81 0.16
N SER A 273 26.36 -4.98 -0.45
CA SER A 273 27.59 -5.49 -1.03
C SER A 273 27.31 -6.35 -2.25
N GLU A 274 28.01 -6.07 -3.35
CA GLU A 274 27.94 -6.86 -4.59
C GLU A 274 28.36 -8.33 -4.39
N THR A 275 29.21 -8.61 -3.40
CA THR A 275 29.70 -9.97 -3.13
C THR A 275 28.69 -10.84 -2.36
N GLY A 276 27.53 -10.27 -1.98
CA GLY A 276 26.52 -10.99 -1.21
C GLY A 276 26.89 -11.24 0.25
N MET A 277 27.84 -10.46 0.81
CA MET A 277 28.19 -10.50 2.23
C MET A 277 28.27 -9.09 2.83
N ALA A 278 27.49 -8.84 3.89
CA ALA A 278 27.54 -7.57 4.61
C ALA A 278 28.54 -7.66 5.78
N ASN A 279 29.68 -6.99 5.66
CA ASN A 279 30.69 -6.95 6.73
C ASN A 279 30.29 -6.00 7.86
N ASN A 280 29.59 -4.92 7.53
CA ASN A 280 29.18 -3.89 8.48
C ASN A 280 27.65 -3.88 8.66
N PHE A 281 27.18 -4.08 9.88
CA PHE A 281 25.77 -4.01 10.23
C PHE A 281 25.55 -3.68 11.70
N VAL A 282 24.45 -2.98 11.99
CA VAL A 282 23.99 -2.72 13.35
C VAL A 282 23.29 -3.97 13.92
N ARG A 283 23.82 -4.52 15.01
CA ARG A 283 23.29 -5.69 15.74
C ARG A 283 22.28 -5.33 16.82
N LYS A 284 22.41 -4.15 17.43
CA LYS A 284 21.50 -3.67 18.47
C LYS A 284 21.24 -2.18 18.28
N TYR A 285 19.99 -1.76 18.43
CA TYR A 285 19.60 -0.36 18.37
C TYR A 285 18.43 -0.05 19.31
N THR A 286 18.21 1.22 19.60
CA THR A 286 17.06 1.72 20.38
C THR A 286 16.27 2.70 19.53
N VAL A 287 14.99 2.88 19.86
CA VAL A 287 14.11 3.81 19.15
C VAL A 287 13.62 4.90 20.09
N MET A 288 13.64 6.14 19.61
CA MET A 288 12.94 7.25 20.24
C MET A 288 11.84 7.79 19.32
N ILE A 289 10.80 8.36 19.92
CA ILE A 289 9.60 8.87 19.26
C ILE A 289 9.30 10.29 19.72
N SER A 290 8.65 11.08 18.86
CA SER A 290 8.21 12.44 19.18
C SER A 290 7.06 12.87 18.26
N ASN A 291 6.17 13.72 18.77
CA ASN A 291 5.11 14.34 17.96
C ASN A 291 5.47 15.77 17.48
N ASP A 292 6.48 16.40 18.09
CA ASP A 292 6.79 17.82 17.90
C ASP A 292 8.27 18.09 17.56
N SER A 293 9.11 17.05 17.50
CA SER A 293 10.58 17.09 17.34
C SER A 293 11.35 17.75 18.49
N LEU A 294 10.67 18.23 19.54
CA LEU A 294 11.25 18.91 20.69
C LEU A 294 11.36 17.95 21.88
N VAL A 295 10.27 17.28 22.21
CA VAL A 295 10.19 16.33 23.33
C VAL A 295 10.28 14.91 22.79
N TRP A 296 11.30 14.18 23.23
CA TRP A 296 11.59 12.83 22.77
C TRP A 296 11.43 11.82 23.90
N GLN A 297 10.80 10.69 23.58
CA GLN A 297 10.60 9.58 24.52
C GLN A 297 11.23 8.31 23.96
N ASN A 298 11.82 7.48 24.82
CA ASN A 298 12.27 6.15 24.42
C ASN A 298 11.07 5.22 24.23
N TYR A 299 11.12 4.37 23.21
CA TYR A 299 10.17 3.28 23.10
C TYR A 299 10.45 2.22 24.18
N THR A 300 9.41 1.83 24.90
CA THR A 300 9.48 0.87 26.01
C THR A 300 8.47 -0.24 25.84
N GLU A 301 8.83 -1.46 26.21
CA GLU A 301 7.90 -2.60 26.33
C GLU A 301 7.81 -3.01 27.79
N ASN A 302 6.60 -3.09 28.34
CA ASN A 302 6.36 -3.37 29.77
C ASN A 302 7.14 -2.44 30.71
N GLY A 303 7.22 -1.15 30.36
CA GLY A 303 7.92 -0.12 31.13
C GLY A 303 9.46 -0.19 31.09
N LYS A 304 10.05 -1.09 30.29
CA LYS A 304 11.50 -1.21 30.14
C LYS A 304 11.93 -0.73 28.76
N LEU A 305 13.08 -0.06 28.69
CA LEU A 305 13.71 0.34 27.42
C LEU A 305 13.83 -0.88 26.50
N LYS A 306 13.24 -0.79 25.31
CA LYS A 306 13.36 -1.83 24.31
C LYS A 306 14.70 -1.69 23.58
N ILE A 307 15.50 -2.76 23.63
CA ILE A 307 16.64 -2.95 22.75
C ILE A 307 16.19 -3.84 21.60
N PHE A 308 16.26 -3.32 20.37
CA PHE A 308 15.91 -4.03 19.16
C PHE A 308 17.12 -4.84 18.68
N ASP A 309 16.84 -6.04 18.17
CA ASP A 309 17.81 -6.93 17.56
C ASP A 309 17.87 -6.68 16.06
N GLY A 310 19.07 -6.39 15.56
CA GLY A 310 19.37 -6.37 14.13
C GLY A 310 19.86 -7.74 13.63
N PRO A 311 20.47 -7.79 12.44
CA PRO A 311 20.99 -9.02 11.88
C PRO A 311 22.02 -9.68 12.80
N THR A 312 22.04 -11.02 12.84
CA THR A 312 22.92 -11.80 13.73
C THR A 312 24.26 -12.20 13.09
N SER A 313 24.34 -12.19 11.76
CA SER A 313 25.52 -12.58 10.98
C SER A 313 25.61 -11.76 9.68
N SER A 314 26.77 -11.79 9.02
CA SER A 314 26.97 -11.17 7.70
C SER A 314 26.04 -11.73 6.63
N SER A 315 25.71 -13.01 6.71
CA SER A 315 24.74 -13.66 5.82
C SER A 315 23.30 -13.27 6.12
N ALA A 316 22.95 -12.96 7.38
CA ALA A 316 21.62 -12.47 7.72
C ALA A 316 21.46 -10.99 7.33
N ALA A 317 22.56 -10.22 7.38
CA ALA A 317 22.57 -8.79 7.14
C ALA A 317 22.32 -8.36 5.68
N ILE A 318 22.33 -9.30 4.73
CA ILE A 318 21.97 -9.05 3.33
C ILE A 318 20.44 -9.08 3.09
N TYR A 319 19.67 -9.60 4.05
CA TYR A 319 18.20 -9.66 3.98
C TYR A 319 17.57 -8.83 5.10
N PRO A 320 16.36 -8.28 4.89
CA PRO A 320 15.68 -7.52 5.92
C PRO A 320 15.40 -8.38 7.15
N THR A 321 15.94 -7.97 8.29
CA THR A 321 15.57 -8.51 9.60
C THR A 321 14.38 -7.72 10.13
N PHE A 322 13.23 -8.38 10.27
CA PHE A 322 12.00 -7.75 10.74
C PHE A 322 11.88 -7.79 12.26
N VAL A 323 11.52 -6.64 12.84
CA VAL A 323 11.19 -6.54 14.26
C VAL A 323 9.85 -5.84 14.41
N LYS A 324 8.84 -6.60 14.86
CA LYS A 324 7.52 -6.07 15.21
C LYS A 324 7.56 -5.49 16.62
N LEU A 325 6.97 -4.31 16.79
CA LEU A 325 6.74 -3.71 18.10
C LEU A 325 5.67 -4.52 18.83
N ALA A 326 5.88 -4.81 20.12
CA ALA A 326 4.83 -5.42 20.93
C ALA A 326 3.60 -4.52 21.01
N GLU A 327 3.81 -3.22 21.17
CA GLU A 327 2.76 -2.20 21.24
C GLU A 327 2.97 -1.12 20.17
N PRO A 328 2.05 -0.98 19.19
CA PRO A 328 2.05 0.13 18.24
C PRO A 328 2.10 1.51 18.91
N VAL A 329 2.81 2.45 18.30
CA VAL A 329 2.93 3.83 18.81
C VAL A 329 2.45 4.83 17.78
N VAL A 330 1.60 5.76 18.18
CA VAL A 330 1.26 6.92 17.34
C VAL A 330 2.36 7.98 17.47
N THR A 331 3.05 8.26 16.36
CA THR A 331 4.14 9.23 16.32
C THR A 331 4.23 9.92 14.95
N ARG A 332 4.85 11.10 14.91
CA ARG A 332 5.26 11.76 13.66
C ARG A 332 6.74 11.59 13.40
N TYR A 333 7.55 11.70 14.45
CA TYR A 333 9.00 11.63 14.36
C TYR A 333 9.51 10.32 14.94
N ILE A 334 10.47 9.70 14.26
CA ILE A 334 11.15 8.48 14.72
C ILE A 334 12.65 8.75 14.71
N ARG A 335 13.34 8.35 15.77
CA ARG A 335 14.80 8.29 15.84
C ARG A 335 15.25 6.85 16.02
N ILE A 336 16.14 6.39 15.15
CA ILE A 336 16.83 5.11 15.26
C ILE A 336 18.24 5.36 15.74
N LEU A 337 18.61 4.78 16.89
CA LEU A 337 19.90 4.99 17.55
C LEU A 337 20.70 3.68 17.59
N PRO A 338 21.74 3.53 16.74
CA PRO A 338 22.64 2.37 16.80
C PRO A 338 23.34 2.25 18.15
N ARG A 339 23.45 1.01 18.66
CA ARG A 339 24.09 0.71 19.95
C ARG A 339 25.23 -0.30 19.88
N LYS A 340 25.13 -1.27 18.96
CA LYS A 340 26.15 -2.31 18.76
C LYS A 340 26.21 -2.69 17.29
N GLN A 341 27.39 -2.95 16.77
CA GLN A 341 27.69 -3.31 15.38
C GLN A 341 28.39 -4.67 15.26
N SER A 342 28.65 -5.09 14.02
CA SER A 342 29.38 -6.31 13.63
C SER A 342 30.90 -6.18 13.56
N ASP A 343 31.43 -5.03 14.00
CA ASP A 343 32.80 -4.52 13.87
C ASP A 343 33.29 -4.31 12.41
N PRO A 344 33.91 -3.15 12.08
CA PRO A 344 34.14 -1.98 12.93
C PRO A 344 33.02 -0.92 12.88
N PHE A 345 32.14 -0.94 11.87
CA PHE A 345 31.25 0.21 11.57
C PHE A 345 29.76 -0.03 11.87
N HIS A 346 29.08 1.02 12.37
CA HIS A 346 27.62 1.07 12.48
C HIS A 346 26.98 1.42 11.14
N VAL A 347 26.89 0.46 10.22
CA VAL A 347 26.16 0.64 8.96
C VAL A 347 24.75 0.06 9.09
N MET A 348 23.73 0.80 8.68
CA MET A 348 22.39 0.25 8.56
C MET A 348 21.57 0.85 7.44
N ARG A 349 20.73 0.00 6.84
CA ARG A 349 19.63 0.36 5.95
C ARG A 349 18.33 -0.11 6.61
N LEU A 350 17.22 0.60 6.41
CA LEU A 350 15.98 0.30 7.10
C LEU A 350 14.72 0.75 6.36
N GLU A 351 13.62 0.09 6.70
CA GLU A 351 12.25 0.50 6.40
C GLU A 351 11.46 0.56 7.70
N VAL A 352 10.56 1.55 7.80
CA VAL A 352 9.62 1.67 8.91
C VAL A 352 8.23 1.34 8.41
N TYR A 353 7.48 0.60 9.21
CA TYR A 353 6.17 0.10 8.85
C TYR A 353 5.13 0.62 9.81
N GLY A 354 3.92 0.79 9.29
CA GLY A 354 2.83 1.35 10.04
C GLY A 354 1.58 1.52 9.20
N CYS A 355 0.73 2.41 9.65
CA CYS A 355 -0.36 2.94 8.87
C CYS A 355 -0.68 4.35 9.31
N LEU A 356 -1.26 5.10 8.39
CA LEU A 356 -1.71 6.45 8.68
C LEU A 356 -2.75 6.42 9.80
N LYS A 357 -2.57 7.26 10.82
CA LYS A 357 -3.51 7.30 11.95
C LYS A 357 -4.72 8.19 11.67
N GLU A 358 -4.53 9.16 10.78
CA GLU A 358 -5.57 10.06 10.35
C GLU A 358 -6.49 9.40 9.29
N PRO A 359 -7.77 9.82 9.20
CA PRO A 359 -8.74 9.16 8.33
C PRO A 359 -8.34 9.28 6.85
N MET A 360 -8.44 8.16 6.13
CA MET A 360 -8.28 8.14 4.68
C MET A 360 -9.55 8.68 4.00
N PRO A 361 -9.42 9.40 2.87
CA PRO A 361 -10.55 9.77 2.04
C PRO A 361 -11.30 8.57 1.52
N SER A 362 -12.60 8.74 1.30
CA SER A 362 -13.45 7.76 0.61
C SER A 362 -12.98 7.47 -0.82
N TYR A 363 -12.24 8.39 -1.43
CA TYR A 363 -11.70 8.29 -2.79
C TYR A 363 -10.27 7.77 -2.83
N PHE A 364 -9.77 7.16 -1.74
CA PHE A 364 -8.40 6.66 -1.67
C PHE A 364 -8.07 5.72 -2.85
N VAL A 365 -7.05 6.10 -3.62
CA VAL A 365 -6.37 5.26 -4.61
C VAL A 365 -4.90 5.19 -4.17
N PRO A 366 -4.31 3.99 -4.01
CA PRO A 366 -2.97 3.81 -3.44
C PRO A 366 -1.86 4.65 -4.08
N ASP A 367 -1.96 4.90 -5.39
CA ASP A 367 -0.89 5.56 -6.17
C ASP A 367 -1.08 7.07 -6.37
N ASP A 368 -2.22 7.65 -5.94
CA ASP A 368 -2.57 9.08 -6.13
C ASP A 368 -3.22 9.67 -4.88
N PHE A 369 -2.61 9.36 -3.72
CA PHE A 369 -3.15 9.72 -2.42
C PHE A 369 -2.82 11.15 -2.02
N SER A 370 -3.85 11.98 -1.90
CA SER A 370 -3.74 13.27 -1.20
C SER A 370 -5.03 13.66 -0.50
N ARG A 371 -4.92 13.97 0.80
CA ARG A 371 -6.01 14.52 1.62
C ARG A 371 -6.10 16.01 1.57
N ARG A 372 -5.07 16.63 1.02
CA ARG A 372 -4.88 18.06 1.00
C ARG A 372 -4.86 18.52 -0.44
N SER A 373 -5.65 19.52 -0.75
CA SER A 373 -5.58 20.14 -2.05
C SER A 373 -5.77 21.64 -1.95
N TYR A 374 -5.31 22.35 -2.97
CA TYR A 374 -5.50 23.78 -3.08
C TYR A 374 -5.72 24.19 -4.53
N LEU A 375 -6.36 25.34 -4.72
CA LEU A 375 -6.60 25.93 -6.03
C LEU A 375 -6.65 27.44 -5.87
N LEU A 376 -5.90 28.19 -6.67
CA LEU A 376 -6.07 29.63 -6.78
C LEU A 376 -6.97 29.96 -7.98
N ASN A 377 -8.05 30.70 -7.74
CA ASN A 377 -8.73 31.45 -8.78
C ASN A 377 -7.98 32.78 -8.98
N ASN A 378 -7.10 32.84 -9.98
CA ASN A 378 -6.28 34.03 -10.23
C ASN A 378 -7.10 35.26 -10.66
N LEU A 379 -8.32 35.06 -11.20
CA LEU A 379 -9.21 36.15 -11.61
C LEU A 379 -9.87 36.81 -10.40
N THR A 380 -10.44 36.02 -9.48
CA THR A 380 -11.17 36.54 -8.31
C THR A 380 -10.29 36.74 -7.08
N GLY A 381 -9.10 36.14 -7.06
CA GLY A 381 -8.23 36.06 -5.89
C GLY A 381 -8.69 35.05 -4.84
N ASP A 382 -9.72 34.24 -5.10
CA ASP A 382 -10.17 33.20 -4.17
C ASP A 382 -9.18 32.03 -4.14
N PHE A 383 -8.55 31.82 -2.98
CA PHE A 383 -7.68 30.68 -2.70
C PHE A 383 -8.47 29.60 -1.96
N TYR A 384 -8.70 28.47 -2.62
CA TYR A 384 -9.41 27.31 -2.09
C TYR A 384 -8.42 26.34 -1.46
N VAL A 385 -8.79 25.80 -0.30
CA VAL A 385 -8.01 24.82 0.46
C VAL A 385 -8.93 23.73 0.95
N CYS A 386 -8.53 22.48 0.75
CA CYS A 386 -9.22 21.31 1.28
C CYS A 386 -8.27 20.50 2.16
N LEU A 387 -8.78 20.05 3.31
CA LEU A 387 -8.19 19.03 4.16
C LEU A 387 -9.29 18.04 4.49
N TYR A 388 -9.16 16.80 4.01
CA TYR A 388 -10.17 15.77 4.19
C TYR A 388 -10.50 15.55 5.68
N SER A 389 -11.80 15.54 6.00
CA SER A 389 -12.32 15.13 7.30
C SER A 389 -13.50 14.16 7.13
N ASP A 390 -13.47 13.08 7.89
CA ASP A 390 -14.56 12.12 8.00
C ASP A 390 -15.76 12.66 8.82
N ASP A 391 -15.54 13.74 9.59
CA ASP A 391 -16.59 14.47 10.32
C ASP A 391 -17.60 15.10 9.34
N ARG A 392 -18.77 14.47 9.23
CA ARG A 392 -19.88 14.89 8.36
C ARG A 392 -20.52 16.22 8.78
N THR A 393 -20.23 16.71 9.98
CA THR A 393 -20.77 17.98 10.49
C THR A 393 -19.95 19.18 10.04
N LYS A 394 -18.71 18.97 9.60
CA LYS A 394 -17.78 20.03 9.20
C LYS A 394 -17.53 19.99 7.68
N SER A 395 -17.13 21.15 7.16
CA SER A 395 -16.63 21.24 5.79
C SER A 395 -15.16 20.84 5.75
N SER A 396 -14.79 19.98 4.81
CA SER A 396 -13.39 19.67 4.51
C SER A 396 -12.71 20.79 3.72
N CYS A 397 -13.48 21.65 3.07
CA CYS A 397 -12.95 22.68 2.18
C CYS A 397 -13.39 24.09 2.60
N GLN A 398 -12.48 25.04 2.45
CA GLN A 398 -12.67 26.46 2.75
C GLN A 398 -11.98 27.30 1.68
N TYR A 399 -12.33 28.57 1.62
CA TYR A 399 -11.66 29.52 0.74
C TYR A 399 -11.56 30.91 1.36
N THR A 400 -10.61 31.69 0.89
CA THR A 400 -10.34 33.05 1.34
C THR A 400 -9.80 33.90 0.19
N ARG A 401 -9.92 35.23 0.29
CA ARG A 401 -9.26 36.19 -0.61
C ARG A 401 -8.12 36.97 0.04
N ASP A 402 -8.09 36.97 1.36
CA ASP A 402 -7.27 37.85 2.18
C ASP A 402 -6.42 37.09 3.21
N GLY A 403 -6.60 35.77 3.34
CA GLY A 403 -5.89 34.95 4.33
C GLY A 403 -6.44 35.07 5.76
N TYR A 404 -7.36 36.01 6.02
CA TYR A 404 -7.89 36.30 7.34
C TYR A 404 -9.35 35.84 7.48
N THR A 405 -10.16 36.10 6.45
CA THR A 405 -11.58 35.76 6.41
C THR A 405 -11.79 34.48 5.62
N TRP A 406 -12.11 33.40 6.33
CA TRP A 406 -12.31 32.08 5.74
C TRP A 406 -13.80 31.72 5.62
N LYS A 407 -14.22 31.34 4.41
CA LYS A 407 -15.58 30.88 4.12
C LYS A 407 -15.57 29.37 3.88
N LYS A 408 -16.49 28.66 4.53
CA LYS A 408 -16.64 27.21 4.39
C LYS A 408 -17.42 26.89 3.11
N LEU A 409 -16.97 25.88 2.38
CA LEU A 409 -17.77 25.25 1.33
C LEU A 409 -18.82 24.32 1.96
N SER A 410 -19.67 23.71 1.11
CA SER A 410 -20.67 22.75 1.55
C SER A 410 -20.02 21.56 2.27
N LYS A 411 -20.59 21.13 3.40
CA LYS A 411 -20.17 19.92 4.14
C LYS A 411 -20.19 18.63 3.30
N ARG A 412 -20.87 18.65 2.16
CA ARG A 412 -20.90 17.55 1.19
C ARG A 412 -19.56 17.41 0.45
N ILE A 413 -18.84 18.51 0.25
CA ILE A 413 -17.61 18.56 -0.55
C ILE A 413 -16.41 18.20 0.32
N VAL A 414 -15.67 17.21 -0.15
CA VAL A 414 -14.45 16.72 0.52
C VAL A 414 -13.16 17.13 -0.18
N LYS A 415 -13.23 17.41 -1.49
CA LYS A 415 -12.10 17.85 -2.31
C LYS A 415 -12.61 18.78 -3.40
N VAL A 416 -11.95 19.92 -3.61
CA VAL A 416 -12.11 20.74 -4.82
C VAL A 416 -11.21 20.14 -5.89
N LEU A 417 -11.78 19.90 -7.07
CA LEU A 417 -11.09 19.26 -8.18
C LEU A 417 -10.63 20.25 -9.23
N ALA A 418 -11.47 21.25 -9.54
CA ALA A 418 -11.19 22.18 -10.61
C ALA A 418 -12.08 23.42 -10.55
N LEU A 419 -11.67 24.43 -11.31
CA LEU A 419 -12.43 25.65 -11.57
C LEU A 419 -12.42 25.93 -13.07
N ASP A 420 -13.58 26.16 -13.67
CA ASP A 420 -13.67 26.70 -15.03
C ASP A 420 -13.66 28.24 -14.98
N SER A 421 -12.57 28.84 -15.46
CA SER A 421 -12.37 30.29 -15.45
C SER A 421 -13.37 31.07 -16.33
N ARG A 422 -14.03 30.43 -17.31
CA ARG A 422 -15.01 31.12 -18.19
C ARG A 422 -16.32 31.44 -17.51
N ASN A 423 -16.80 30.54 -16.67
CA ASN A 423 -18.13 30.61 -16.05
C ASN A 423 -18.06 30.54 -14.52
N PHE A 424 -16.84 30.54 -13.96
CA PHE A 424 -16.55 30.43 -12.53
C PHE A 424 -17.14 29.18 -11.86
N ALA A 425 -17.43 28.12 -12.63
CA ALA A 425 -17.96 26.88 -12.08
C ALA A 425 -16.88 26.11 -11.32
N ILE A 426 -17.19 25.72 -10.09
CA ILE A 426 -16.32 24.92 -9.24
C ILE A 426 -16.75 23.46 -9.34
N TYR A 427 -15.79 22.56 -9.46
CA TYR A 427 -15.99 21.12 -9.47
C TYR A 427 -15.37 20.51 -8.22
N GLY A 428 -16.03 19.50 -7.65
CA GLY A 428 -15.60 18.86 -6.42
C GLY A 428 -16.04 17.41 -6.32
N LEU A 429 -15.56 16.74 -5.28
CA LEU A 429 -15.94 15.37 -4.90
C LEU A 429 -16.72 15.38 -3.61
N ASP A 430 -17.65 14.42 -3.48
CA ASP A 430 -18.26 14.06 -2.21
C ASP A 430 -17.72 12.74 -1.64
N ARG A 431 -18.21 12.38 -0.44
CA ARG A 431 -17.81 11.17 0.28
C ARG A 431 -18.22 9.86 -0.39
N SER A 432 -19.04 9.92 -1.43
CA SER A 432 -19.46 8.75 -2.23
C SER A 432 -18.70 8.67 -3.54
N ASN A 433 -17.63 9.45 -3.69
CA ASN A 433 -16.82 9.56 -4.91
C ASN A 433 -17.64 10.02 -6.12
N SER A 434 -18.72 10.77 -5.90
CA SER A 434 -19.48 11.40 -6.97
C SER A 434 -18.80 12.71 -7.37
N TYR A 435 -18.74 12.99 -8.67
CA TYR A 435 -18.31 14.29 -9.21
C TYR A 435 -19.46 15.28 -9.10
N LEU A 436 -19.19 16.48 -8.58
CA LEU A 436 -20.17 17.53 -8.44
C LEU A 436 -19.73 18.82 -9.11
N ARG A 437 -20.71 19.59 -9.58
CA ARG A 437 -20.55 20.95 -10.09
C ARG A 437 -21.35 21.91 -9.23
N LEU A 438 -20.75 23.03 -8.85
CA LEU A 438 -21.44 24.14 -8.22
C LEU A 438 -22.20 24.96 -9.26
N SER A 439 -23.50 25.16 -9.05
CA SER A 439 -24.35 26.05 -9.84
C SER A 439 -25.15 26.95 -8.90
N GLY A 440 -24.85 28.25 -8.92
CA GLY A 440 -25.36 29.16 -7.88
C GLY A 440 -24.82 28.75 -6.51
N ASN A 441 -25.71 28.35 -5.60
CA ASN A 441 -25.36 27.85 -4.26
C ASN A 441 -25.48 26.33 -4.13
N ASP A 442 -25.94 25.62 -5.18
CA ASP A 442 -26.25 24.20 -5.12
C ASP A 442 -25.22 23.34 -5.84
N TRP A 443 -24.89 22.20 -5.22
CA TRP A 443 -23.98 21.21 -5.77
C TRP A 443 -24.76 20.08 -6.42
N THR A 444 -24.62 19.94 -7.74
CA THR A 444 -25.30 18.90 -8.53
C THR A 444 -24.32 17.83 -8.99
N VAL A 445 -24.76 16.56 -8.98
CA VAL A 445 -23.94 15.43 -9.42
C VAL A 445 -23.81 15.46 -10.95
N ILE A 446 -22.61 15.22 -11.46
CA ILE A 446 -22.32 15.08 -12.89
C ILE A 446 -21.78 13.68 -13.19
N SER A 447 -21.97 13.21 -14.43
CA SER A 447 -21.47 11.92 -14.89
C SER A 447 -19.95 11.91 -15.12
N LEU A 448 -19.31 10.74 -15.06
CA LEU A 448 -17.89 10.57 -15.37
C LEU A 448 -17.54 11.13 -16.77
N LYS A 449 -18.37 10.86 -17.78
CA LYS A 449 -18.21 11.38 -19.14
C LYS A 449 -18.24 12.92 -19.21
N GLN A 450 -19.01 13.57 -18.34
CA GLN A 450 -19.01 15.03 -18.25
C GLN A 450 -17.73 15.52 -17.57
N TRP A 451 -17.29 14.86 -16.51
CA TRP A 451 -16.04 15.18 -15.82
C TRP A 451 -14.81 15.06 -16.74
N GLU A 452 -14.71 13.97 -17.51
CA GLU A 452 -13.64 13.78 -18.51
C GLU A 452 -13.57 14.94 -19.52
N ARG A 453 -14.73 15.46 -19.96
CA ARG A 453 -14.78 16.63 -20.86
C ARG A 453 -14.33 17.92 -20.18
N VAL A 454 -14.61 18.09 -18.88
CA VAL A 454 -14.16 19.25 -18.10
C VAL A 454 -12.64 19.25 -18.01
N GLN A 455 -12.02 18.10 -17.73
CA GLN A 455 -10.56 17.99 -17.62
C GLN A 455 -9.82 18.35 -18.91
N LEU A 456 -10.43 18.12 -20.07
CA LEU A 456 -9.86 18.44 -21.39
C LEU A 456 -10.02 19.92 -21.80
N SER A 457 -10.72 20.73 -21.00
CA SER A 457 -11.01 22.11 -21.35
C SER A 457 -9.85 23.04 -21.01
N LEU A 458 -9.41 23.84 -22.00
CA LEU A 458 -8.32 24.83 -21.84
C LEU A 458 -8.60 25.94 -20.84
N THR A 459 -9.86 26.13 -20.42
CA THR A 459 -10.24 27.17 -19.46
C THR A 459 -10.34 26.66 -18.03
N VAL A 460 -10.08 25.38 -17.83
CA VAL A 460 -10.19 24.72 -16.54
C VAL A 460 -8.83 24.73 -15.85
N ILE A 461 -8.83 25.27 -14.64
CA ILE A 461 -7.71 25.23 -13.71
C ILE A 461 -7.95 24.04 -12.81
N LEU A 462 -7.06 23.05 -12.86
CA LEU A 462 -7.13 21.88 -11.98
C LEU A 462 -6.59 22.25 -10.59
N ALA A 463 -7.22 21.68 -9.57
CA ALA A 463 -6.72 21.77 -8.21
C ALA A 463 -5.43 20.95 -8.11
N ARG A 464 -4.54 21.39 -7.22
CA ARG A 464 -3.29 20.71 -6.96
C ARG A 464 -3.36 19.96 -5.66
N ASP A 465 -2.78 18.77 -5.68
CA ASP A 465 -2.62 17.96 -4.49
C ASP A 465 -1.39 18.40 -3.70
N VAL A 466 -1.50 18.29 -2.37
CA VAL A 466 -0.41 18.52 -1.43
C VAL A 466 -0.02 17.16 -0.87
N PRO A 467 1.06 16.56 -1.40
CA PRO A 467 1.53 15.25 -0.96
C PRO A 467 1.69 15.19 0.55
N GLU A 468 1.34 14.07 1.18
CA GLU A 468 1.42 13.92 2.63
C GLU A 468 2.86 14.13 3.14
N ASN A 469 3.84 13.69 2.35
CA ASN A 469 5.28 13.78 2.57
C ASN A 469 5.91 15.13 2.20
N LEU A 470 5.13 16.19 1.91
CA LEU A 470 5.69 17.51 1.60
C LEU A 470 6.54 18.01 2.78
N LEU A 471 7.87 18.01 2.65
CA LEU A 471 8.82 18.33 3.74
C LEU A 471 9.84 19.37 3.27
N ARG A 472 9.54 20.65 3.50
CA ARG A 472 10.53 21.74 3.60
C ARG A 472 10.09 22.68 4.69
N LYS A 473 10.86 22.73 5.78
CA LYS A 473 10.55 23.50 6.99
C LYS A 473 10.83 25.00 6.80
N ASP A 474 11.72 25.37 5.87
CA ASP A 474 12.39 26.68 5.89
C ASP A 474 12.32 27.50 4.59
N HIS A 475 11.65 26.99 3.54
CA HIS A 475 11.48 27.74 2.29
C HIS A 475 10.06 27.60 1.73
N ILE A 476 9.53 28.73 1.26
CA ILE A 476 8.45 28.76 0.26
C ILE A 476 9.03 28.22 -1.04
N GLY A 477 9.10 26.89 -1.11
CA GLY A 477 9.68 26.15 -2.23
C GLY A 477 8.65 25.53 -3.15
N GLY A 478 7.37 25.85 -2.95
CA GLY A 478 6.29 25.54 -3.89
C GLY A 478 6.15 26.61 -4.97
N GLU A 479 5.30 26.35 -5.95
CA GLU A 479 4.92 27.35 -6.93
C GLU A 479 4.27 28.56 -6.24
N ILE A 480 4.80 29.74 -6.51
CA ILE A 480 4.23 31.00 -6.02
C ILE A 480 3.14 31.39 -6.98
N TYR A 481 1.93 31.55 -6.45
CA TYR A 481 0.79 32.01 -7.23
C TYR A 481 0.51 33.45 -6.96
N GLU A 482 0.34 34.24 -8.01
CA GLU A 482 -0.06 35.63 -7.90
C GLU A 482 -1.54 35.77 -8.28
N SER A 483 -2.31 36.40 -7.40
CA SER A 483 -3.70 36.76 -7.68
C SER A 483 -3.78 38.13 -8.34
N SER A 484 -4.89 38.39 -9.05
CA SER A 484 -5.15 39.65 -9.75
C SER A 484 -5.05 40.93 -8.89
N ASN A 485 -5.19 40.80 -7.56
CA ASN A 485 -5.06 41.87 -6.59
C ASN A 485 -3.62 42.04 -6.02
N GLY A 486 -2.62 41.35 -6.60
CA GLY A 486 -1.20 41.46 -6.25
C GLY A 486 -0.74 40.66 -5.02
N TYR A 487 -1.63 39.85 -4.44
CA TYR A 487 -1.24 38.94 -3.36
C TYR A 487 -0.52 37.72 -3.94
N GLN A 488 0.48 37.23 -3.21
CA GLN A 488 1.19 36.01 -3.53
C GLN A 488 0.83 34.91 -2.54
N TRP A 489 0.64 33.69 -3.04
CA TRP A 489 0.27 32.51 -2.27
C TRP A 489 1.30 31.42 -2.46
N ALA A 490 1.57 30.68 -1.39
CA ALA A 490 2.43 29.51 -1.44
C ALA A 490 2.01 28.46 -0.43
N VAL A 491 2.14 27.20 -0.81
CA VAL A 491 1.85 26.06 0.07
C VAL A 491 3.14 25.44 0.56
N SER A 492 3.16 25.10 1.84
CA SER A 492 4.33 24.58 2.55
C SER A 492 3.95 23.43 3.49
N HIS A 493 4.96 22.80 4.09
CA HIS A 493 4.74 21.76 5.08
C HIS A 493 3.90 22.21 6.29
N PRO A 494 4.09 23.41 6.89
CA PRO A 494 3.23 23.89 7.97
C PRO A 494 1.81 24.24 7.55
N GLY A 495 1.60 24.64 6.29
CA GLY A 495 0.32 25.18 5.85
C GLY A 495 0.40 26.09 4.63
N VAL A 496 -0.58 27.00 4.54
CA VAL A 496 -0.72 27.97 3.46
C VAL A 496 -0.13 29.30 3.91
N ASN A 497 0.76 29.85 3.08
CA ASN A 497 1.40 31.14 3.28
C ASN A 497 0.87 32.15 2.27
N MET A 498 0.77 33.39 2.69
CA MET A 498 0.36 34.52 1.87
C MET A 498 1.32 35.69 2.07
N LYS A 499 1.55 36.46 1.01
CA LYS A 499 2.32 37.70 1.03
C LYS A 499 1.52 38.79 0.32
N SER A 500 1.26 39.89 1.01
CA SER A 500 0.62 41.07 0.42
C SER A 500 1.58 41.82 -0.50
N PRO A 501 1.09 42.68 -1.41
CA PRO A 501 1.96 43.56 -2.21
C PRO A 501 2.94 44.34 -1.33
N GLY A 502 4.24 44.14 -1.52
CA GLY A 502 5.30 44.78 -0.72
C GLY A 502 5.46 44.29 0.73
N GLY A 503 4.71 43.25 1.15
CA GLY A 503 4.76 42.70 2.50
C GLY A 503 5.75 41.54 2.67
N ASN A 504 5.73 40.92 3.85
CA ASN A 504 6.44 39.68 4.15
C ASN A 504 5.50 38.47 4.06
N TRP A 505 6.07 37.28 3.92
CA TRP A 505 5.31 36.03 3.96
C TRP A 505 4.77 35.75 5.36
N VAL A 506 3.50 35.35 5.44
CA VAL A 506 2.80 35.02 6.68
C VAL A 506 2.05 33.70 6.51
N LEU A 507 2.12 32.81 7.50
CA LEU A 507 1.33 31.58 7.56
C LEU A 507 -0.13 31.93 7.92
N VAL A 508 -1.06 31.69 7.00
CA VAL A 508 -2.47 32.09 7.11
C VAL A 508 -3.43 30.92 7.35
N ALA A 509 -2.98 29.68 7.11
CA ALA A 509 -3.66 28.46 7.51
C ALA A 509 -2.65 27.36 7.83
N THR A 510 -3.03 26.40 8.69
CA THR A 510 -2.17 25.25 9.05
C THR A 510 -2.82 23.93 8.70
N TRP A 511 -2.01 22.92 8.37
CA TRP A 511 -2.48 21.54 8.16
C TRP A 511 -2.65 20.83 9.51
N LYS A 512 -3.60 21.27 10.34
CA LYS A 512 -3.94 20.56 11.58
C LYS A 512 -5.20 19.73 11.36
N CYS A 513 -5.05 18.41 11.36
CA CYS A 513 -6.17 17.49 11.37
C CYS A 513 -6.66 17.23 12.80
N CYS A 514 -7.97 16.99 12.90
CA CYS A 514 -8.81 16.75 14.07
C CYS A 514 -8.18 15.96 15.25
N ASN A 515 -7.46 16.64 16.13
CA ASN A 515 -7.51 16.55 17.60
C ASN A 515 -6.33 17.36 18.17
N HIS A 516 -6.67 18.48 18.82
CA HIS A 516 -5.83 19.53 19.42
C HIS A 516 -5.35 20.67 18.49
#